data_AF-A0A800JCJ7-F1
#
_entry.id   AF-A0A800JCJ7-F1
#
_cell.length_a   1.000
_cell.length_b   1.000
_cell.length_c   1.000
_cell.angle_alpha   90.00
_cell.angle_beta   90.00
_cell.angle_gamma   90.00
#
_symmetry.space_group_name_H-M   'P 1'
#
loop_
_entity.id
_entity.type
_entity.pdbx_description
1 polymer ?
#
loop_
_entity_poly.entity_id
_entity_poly.type
_entity_poly.pdbx_seq_one_letter_code
_entity_poly.pdbx_strand_id
1 'polypeptide(L)'
;MTAVPAARQRRVLDSFQAHNEEWATSLLVMANQVPARLVGECAGILAAHDQTGAFKEELEHLINHHAAAAELLLWLAKEQPEEFADLLTTEAFGAMLSAIERETSDEKRACKLRDYILADTGLIETLTESAELEVVQDITRAIQLSTCFEGMDKRSVLGKIVKTRPEIQEFITGSEKDKPEKKAEGEGTLMVSWASLERRAAELEELKQKRIPANSKEIEIAREHGDLRENHEFKAAKEQQKVLTALQAEWERDLDRARGMNYSEADTAAANVGTRVTVTHLGSGVREEFALLGAWDGDPDNNLISYLTPMGQAILGSAAGEEIEFELGGETRRLRVEGIAPYVAEQASA
;
A
#
# COMPACT_ATOMS: atom_id res chain seq x y z
N MET A 1 35.75 1.97 -3.58
CA MET A 1 35.33 3.14 -4.39
C MET A 1 34.45 4.13 -3.61
N THR A 2 33.60 3.69 -2.69
CA THR A 2 32.68 4.56 -1.92
C THR A 2 33.37 5.56 -0.97
N ALA A 3 34.60 5.28 -0.51
CA ALA A 3 35.40 6.19 0.33
C ALA A 3 36.12 7.31 -0.45
N VAL A 4 36.12 7.26 -1.80
CA VAL A 4 36.77 8.26 -2.65
C VAL A 4 35.77 9.37 -2.97
N PRO A 5 36.13 10.67 -2.85
CA PRO A 5 35.24 11.77 -3.21
C PRO A 5 34.74 11.65 -4.66
N ALA A 6 33.45 11.93 -4.89
CA ALA A 6 32.81 11.77 -6.20
C ALA A 6 33.57 12.43 -7.36
N ALA A 7 34.16 13.61 -7.14
CA ALA A 7 34.95 14.34 -8.12
C ALA A 7 36.25 13.63 -8.57
N ARG A 8 36.69 12.61 -7.84
CA ARG A 8 37.92 11.85 -8.12
C ARG A 8 37.67 10.40 -8.55
N GLN A 9 36.44 9.91 -8.45
CA GLN A 9 36.11 8.51 -8.71
C GLN A 9 36.40 8.09 -10.16
N ARG A 10 36.04 8.92 -11.15
CA ARG A 10 36.36 8.66 -12.56
C ARG A 10 37.86 8.51 -12.82
N ARG A 11 38.66 9.45 -12.30
CA ARG A 11 40.14 9.40 -12.43
C ARG A 11 40.74 8.15 -11.79
N VAL A 12 40.11 7.62 -10.74
CA VAL A 12 40.54 6.37 -10.11
C VAL A 12 40.21 5.17 -11.00
N LEU A 13 39.04 5.15 -11.65
CA LEU A 13 38.70 4.11 -12.61
C LEU A 13 39.60 4.15 -13.86
N ASP A 14 39.90 5.35 -14.38
CA ASP A 14 40.86 5.53 -15.48
C ASP A 14 42.25 5.00 -15.08
N SER A 15 42.71 5.31 -13.87
CA SER A 15 43.98 4.79 -13.35
C SER A 15 43.96 3.28 -13.15
N PHE A 16 42.83 2.70 -12.74
CA PHE A 16 42.66 1.26 -12.58
C PHE A 16 42.75 0.55 -13.94
N GLN A 17 42.06 1.07 -14.95
CA GLN A 17 42.10 0.58 -16.32
C GLN A 17 43.50 0.63 -16.92
N ALA A 18 44.27 1.70 -16.66
CA ALA A 18 45.62 1.84 -17.20
C ALA A 18 46.67 0.89 -16.56
N HIS A 19 46.41 0.28 -15.41
CA HIS A 19 47.40 -0.47 -14.63
C HIS A 19 46.99 -1.92 -14.31
N ASN A 20 45.84 -2.38 -14.78
CA ASN A 20 45.34 -3.73 -14.52
C ASN A 20 45.06 -4.45 -15.85
N GLU A 21 45.66 -5.62 -16.06
CA GLU A 21 45.49 -6.40 -17.29
C GLU A 21 44.07 -7.00 -17.42
N GLU A 22 43.42 -7.29 -16.29
CA GLU A 22 42.05 -7.83 -16.19
C GLU A 22 41.01 -6.74 -15.87
N TRP A 23 41.31 -5.49 -16.26
CA TRP A 23 40.48 -4.33 -15.93
C TRP A 23 39.03 -4.49 -16.38
N ALA A 24 38.79 -5.06 -17.57
CA ALA A 24 37.47 -5.21 -18.15
C ALA A 24 36.59 -6.13 -17.29
N THR A 25 37.06 -7.36 -17.04
CA THR A 25 36.37 -8.34 -16.17
C THR A 25 36.17 -7.79 -14.76
N SER A 26 37.16 -7.09 -14.23
CA SER A 26 37.04 -6.46 -12.91
C SER A 26 35.99 -5.36 -12.86
N LEU A 27 35.87 -4.55 -13.93
CA LEU A 27 34.84 -3.50 -14.03
C LEU A 27 33.44 -4.09 -14.18
N LEU A 28 33.29 -5.20 -14.93
CA LEU A 28 32.01 -5.93 -15.05
C LEU A 28 31.50 -6.38 -13.67
N VAL A 29 32.35 -7.05 -12.89
CA VAL A 29 32.02 -7.47 -11.52
C VAL A 29 31.77 -6.27 -10.61
N MET A 30 32.60 -5.23 -10.72
CA MET A 30 32.50 -4.03 -9.89
C MET A 30 31.21 -3.26 -10.15
N ALA A 31 30.72 -3.22 -11.39
CA ALA A 31 29.48 -2.53 -11.75
C ALA A 31 28.28 -3.01 -10.92
N ASN A 32 28.24 -4.29 -10.53
CA ASN A 32 27.18 -4.85 -9.69
C ASN A 32 27.33 -4.55 -8.18
N GLN A 33 28.41 -3.86 -7.76
CA GLN A 33 28.74 -3.64 -6.35
C GLN A 33 28.89 -2.15 -5.99
N VAL A 34 28.67 -1.26 -6.96
CA VAL A 34 28.85 0.19 -6.80
C VAL A 34 27.51 0.93 -6.91
N PRO A 35 27.40 2.13 -6.32
CA PRO A 35 26.22 2.98 -6.50
C PRO A 35 25.93 3.29 -7.97
N ALA A 36 24.67 3.54 -8.32
CA ALA A 36 24.16 3.75 -9.68
C ALA A 36 24.98 4.79 -10.48
N ARG A 37 25.43 5.86 -9.82
CA ARG A 37 26.29 6.88 -10.45
C ARG A 37 27.61 6.30 -10.97
N LEU A 38 28.23 5.40 -10.22
CA LEU A 38 29.49 4.78 -10.60
C LEU A 38 29.31 3.67 -11.64
N VAL A 39 28.13 3.05 -11.67
CA VAL A 39 27.76 2.13 -12.75
C VAL A 39 27.86 2.83 -14.10
N GLY A 40 27.34 4.07 -14.21
CA GLY A 40 27.44 4.86 -15.44
C GLY A 40 28.88 5.19 -15.85
N GLU A 41 29.79 5.44 -14.90
CA GLU A 41 31.21 5.64 -15.21
C GLU A 41 31.88 4.33 -15.66
N CYS A 42 31.55 3.19 -15.03
CA CYS A 42 32.00 1.87 -15.48
C CYS A 42 31.53 1.57 -16.90
N ALA A 43 30.24 1.78 -17.19
CA ALA A 43 29.65 1.61 -18.51
C ALA A 43 30.33 2.50 -19.55
N GLY A 44 30.60 3.77 -19.21
CA GLY A 44 31.30 4.70 -20.10
C GLY A 44 32.74 4.28 -20.41
N ILE A 45 33.47 3.72 -19.45
CA ILE A 45 34.83 3.20 -19.68
C ILE A 45 34.77 1.93 -20.53
N LEU A 46 33.85 1.01 -20.25
CA LEU A 46 33.66 -0.20 -21.04
C LEU A 46 33.31 0.14 -22.49
N ALA A 47 32.40 1.10 -22.71
CA ALA A 47 32.02 1.57 -24.04
C ALA A 47 33.18 2.22 -24.80
N ALA A 48 34.01 3.02 -24.13
CA ALA A 48 35.19 3.66 -24.74
C ALA A 48 36.27 2.66 -25.21
N HIS A 49 36.17 1.40 -24.80
CA HIS A 49 37.12 0.33 -25.09
C HIS A 49 36.46 -0.88 -25.77
N ASP A 50 35.35 -0.68 -26.48
CA ASP A 50 34.64 -1.69 -27.26
C ASP A 50 34.13 -2.90 -26.41
N GLN A 51 33.91 -2.70 -25.11
CA GLN A 51 33.40 -3.73 -24.18
C GLN A 51 31.89 -3.63 -23.92
N THR A 52 31.15 -2.85 -24.70
CA THR A 52 29.67 -2.71 -24.56
C THR A 52 28.96 -4.06 -24.65
N GLY A 53 29.37 -4.92 -25.60
CA GLY A 53 28.79 -6.26 -25.77
C GLY A 53 29.01 -7.16 -24.55
N ALA A 54 30.23 -7.20 -24.03
CA ALA A 54 30.54 -7.97 -22.83
C ALA A 54 29.77 -7.47 -21.59
N PHE A 55 29.55 -6.15 -21.48
CA PHE A 55 28.74 -5.60 -20.41
C PHE A 55 27.26 -5.95 -20.56
N LYS A 56 26.74 -5.92 -21.78
CA LYS A 56 25.37 -6.33 -22.07
C LYS A 56 25.13 -7.80 -21.71
N GLU A 57 26.02 -8.70 -22.12
CA GLU A 57 25.95 -10.13 -21.78
C GLU A 57 25.96 -10.36 -20.26
N GLU A 58 26.79 -9.61 -19.52
CA GLU A 58 26.82 -9.68 -18.06
C GLU A 58 25.52 -9.16 -17.44
N LEU A 59 24.97 -8.05 -17.94
CA LEU A 59 23.68 -7.51 -17.48
C LEU A 59 22.55 -8.52 -17.70
N GLU A 60 22.47 -9.12 -18.90
CA GLU A 60 21.50 -10.18 -19.22
C GLU A 60 21.65 -11.36 -18.27
N HIS A 61 22.88 -11.83 -18.06
CA HIS A 61 23.16 -12.92 -17.13
C HIS A 61 22.70 -12.60 -15.71
N LEU A 62 23.02 -11.41 -15.19
CA LEU A 62 22.64 -10.99 -13.84
C LEU A 62 21.13 -10.79 -13.68
N ILE A 63 20.44 -10.29 -14.70
CA ILE A 63 18.98 -10.11 -14.72
C ILE A 63 18.29 -11.48 -14.70
N ASN A 64 18.64 -12.37 -15.62
CA ASN A 64 18.01 -13.68 -15.77
C ASN A 64 18.19 -14.59 -14.53
N HIS A 65 19.29 -14.43 -13.80
CA HIS A 65 19.55 -15.17 -12.55
C HIS A 65 19.12 -14.40 -11.30
N HIS A 66 18.42 -13.27 -11.44
CA HIS A 66 18.02 -12.39 -10.35
C HIS A 66 19.20 -11.98 -9.42
N ALA A 67 20.42 -11.93 -9.94
CA ALA A 67 21.66 -11.64 -9.19
C ALA A 67 22.09 -10.16 -9.27
N ALA A 68 21.42 -9.35 -10.10
CA ALA A 68 21.67 -7.93 -10.20
C ALA A 68 21.33 -7.19 -8.88
N ALA A 69 22.19 -6.25 -8.47
CA ALA A 69 22.01 -5.39 -7.31
C ALA A 69 21.04 -4.23 -7.60
N ALA A 70 20.40 -3.69 -6.57
CA ALA A 70 19.39 -2.65 -6.78
C ALA A 70 19.97 -1.37 -7.40
N GLU A 71 21.21 -1.00 -7.07
CA GLU A 71 21.89 0.17 -7.65
C GLU A 71 22.23 -0.01 -9.14
N LEU A 72 22.54 -1.23 -9.58
CA LEU A 72 22.77 -1.56 -11.01
C LEU A 72 21.47 -1.45 -11.80
N LEU A 73 20.40 -2.06 -11.29
CA LEU A 73 19.07 -2.00 -11.91
C LEU A 73 18.48 -0.58 -11.88
N LEU A 74 18.75 0.20 -10.83
CA LEU A 74 18.36 1.61 -10.74
C LEU A 74 19.06 2.44 -11.81
N TRP A 75 20.35 2.22 -12.05
CA TRP A 75 21.06 2.90 -13.13
C TRP A 75 20.44 2.58 -14.50
N LEU A 76 20.22 1.29 -14.78
CA LEU A 76 19.62 0.85 -16.04
C LEU A 76 18.23 1.46 -16.27
N ALA A 77 17.37 1.42 -15.24
CA ALA A 77 16.01 1.95 -15.29
C ALA A 77 15.93 3.48 -15.39
N LYS A 78 16.95 4.18 -14.85
CA LYS A 78 16.98 5.64 -14.78
C LYS A 78 17.62 6.31 -15.98
N GLU A 79 18.76 5.79 -16.41
CA GLU A 79 19.53 6.40 -17.50
C GLU A 79 19.10 5.87 -18.88
N GLN A 80 18.46 4.70 -18.93
CA GLN A 80 17.98 4.02 -20.15
C GLN A 80 18.91 4.18 -21.36
N PRO A 81 20.19 3.76 -21.29
CA PRO A 81 21.10 3.92 -22.42
C PRO A 81 20.61 3.11 -23.62
N GLU A 82 20.70 3.68 -24.83
CA GLU A 82 20.16 3.09 -26.06
C GLU A 82 20.67 1.66 -26.30
N GLU A 83 21.92 1.39 -25.94
CA GLU A 83 22.57 0.08 -26.12
C GLU A 83 22.03 -1.03 -25.21
N PHE A 84 21.36 -0.66 -24.11
CA PHE A 84 20.84 -1.58 -23.09
C PHE A 84 19.33 -1.45 -22.88
N ALA A 85 18.63 -0.59 -23.63
CA ALA A 85 17.22 -0.32 -23.46
C ALA A 85 16.35 -1.58 -23.66
N ASP A 86 16.79 -2.50 -24.53
CA ASP A 86 16.13 -3.78 -24.78
C ASP A 86 16.24 -4.77 -23.60
N LEU A 87 17.09 -4.48 -22.61
CA LEU A 87 17.18 -5.26 -21.37
C LEU A 87 16.10 -4.88 -20.35
N LEU A 88 15.38 -3.77 -20.55
CA LEU A 88 14.24 -3.39 -19.70
C LEU A 88 13.02 -4.23 -20.07
N THR A 89 13.10 -5.53 -19.76
CA THR A 89 12.04 -6.51 -19.96
C THR A 89 11.33 -6.83 -18.65
N THR A 90 10.33 -7.70 -18.74
CA THR A 90 9.56 -8.19 -17.60
C THR A 90 10.41 -9.03 -16.65
N GLU A 91 11.41 -9.73 -17.16
CA GLU A 91 12.46 -10.41 -16.38
C GLU A 91 13.29 -9.40 -15.58
N ALA A 92 13.66 -8.27 -16.19
CA ALA A 92 14.34 -7.19 -15.48
C ALA A 92 13.49 -6.62 -14.35
N PHE A 93 12.18 -6.49 -14.55
CA PHE A 93 11.27 -6.09 -13.48
C PHE A 93 11.21 -7.13 -12.35
N GLY A 94 11.14 -8.42 -12.68
CA GLY A 94 11.26 -9.50 -11.69
C GLY A 94 12.57 -9.43 -10.89
N ALA A 95 13.69 -9.17 -11.57
CA ALA A 95 14.99 -8.97 -10.93
C ALA A 95 14.99 -7.73 -10.01
N MET A 96 14.30 -6.65 -10.37
CA MET A 96 14.13 -5.46 -9.53
C MET A 96 13.39 -5.80 -8.23
N LEU A 97 12.28 -6.54 -8.32
CA LEU A 97 11.54 -6.98 -7.13
C LEU A 97 12.43 -7.84 -6.23
N SER A 98 13.12 -8.85 -6.79
CA SER A 98 14.03 -9.69 -6.02
C SER A 98 15.17 -8.90 -5.37
N ALA A 99 15.71 -7.88 -6.05
CA ALA A 99 16.75 -7.03 -5.51
C ALA A 99 16.25 -6.16 -4.36
N ILE A 100 15.05 -5.59 -4.48
CA ILE A 100 14.40 -4.83 -3.40
C ILE A 100 14.20 -5.72 -2.19
N GLU A 101 13.60 -6.90 -2.36
CA GLU A 101 13.34 -7.85 -1.26
C GLU A 101 14.60 -8.25 -0.50
N ARG A 102 15.71 -8.51 -1.20
CA ARG A 102 17.01 -8.82 -0.58
C ARG A 102 17.54 -7.66 0.26
N GLU A 103 17.35 -6.43 -0.19
CA GLU A 103 17.88 -5.24 0.49
C GLU A 103 16.98 -4.73 1.62
N THR A 104 15.66 -4.90 1.50
CA THR A 104 14.68 -4.47 2.50
C THR A 104 14.47 -5.46 3.64
N SER A 105 14.99 -6.69 3.53
CA SER A 105 15.08 -7.65 4.64
C SER A 105 15.96 -7.15 5.80
N ASP A 106 16.78 -6.14 5.58
CA ASP A 106 17.58 -5.43 6.60
C ASP A 106 16.81 -4.16 7.01
N GLU A 107 16.15 -4.18 8.18
CA GLU A 107 15.19 -3.17 8.72
C GLU A 107 15.68 -1.70 8.69
N LYS A 108 16.95 -1.45 8.35
CA LYS A 108 17.58 -0.12 8.35
C LYS A 108 17.87 0.45 6.97
N ARG A 109 17.58 -0.24 5.86
CA ARG A 109 17.95 0.25 4.51
C ARG A 109 16.73 0.68 3.70
N ALA A 110 16.71 1.97 3.35
CA ALA A 110 15.88 2.48 2.26
C ALA A 110 16.43 1.98 0.91
N CYS A 111 15.59 1.37 0.09
CA CYS A 111 15.96 0.92 -1.24
C CYS A 111 15.58 1.99 -2.28
N LYS A 112 16.58 2.68 -2.84
CA LYS A 112 16.34 3.75 -3.84
C LYS A 112 15.64 3.25 -5.10
N LEU A 113 15.84 1.98 -5.46
CA LEU A 113 15.16 1.35 -6.59
C LEU A 113 13.66 1.25 -6.36
N ARG A 114 13.25 0.86 -5.14
CA ARG A 114 11.83 0.86 -4.74
C ARG A 114 11.24 2.26 -4.85
N ASP A 115 11.92 3.26 -4.29
CA ASP A 115 11.45 4.64 -4.31
C ASP A 115 11.36 5.20 -5.76
N TYR A 116 12.28 4.79 -6.64
CA TYR A 116 12.25 5.13 -8.06
C TYR A 116 11.04 4.53 -8.79
N ILE A 117 10.72 3.25 -8.55
CA ILE A 117 9.52 2.60 -9.11
C ILE A 117 8.24 3.29 -8.60
N LEU A 118 8.22 3.69 -7.32
CA LEU A 118 7.08 4.41 -6.73
C LEU A 118 6.92 5.84 -7.26
N ALA A 119 8.02 6.53 -7.58
CA ALA A 119 7.99 7.89 -8.10
C ALA A 119 7.41 8.01 -9.54
N ASP A 120 7.23 6.89 -10.24
CA ASP A 120 6.62 6.82 -11.58
C ASP A 120 7.31 7.66 -12.66
N THR A 121 8.53 7.29 -13.01
CA THR A 121 9.31 8.00 -14.05
C THR A 121 9.04 7.48 -15.47
N GLY A 122 7.97 6.74 -15.70
CA GLY A 122 7.66 6.11 -17.00
C GLY A 122 8.22 4.70 -17.16
N LEU A 123 8.92 4.15 -16.16
CA LEU A 123 9.49 2.78 -16.23
C LEU A 123 8.42 1.70 -16.47
N ILE A 124 7.28 1.77 -15.76
CA ILE A 124 6.20 0.79 -15.92
C ILE A 124 5.60 0.87 -17.32
N GLU A 125 5.50 2.07 -17.89
CA GLU A 125 5.09 2.26 -19.28
C GLU A 125 6.08 1.59 -20.21
N THR A 126 7.39 1.87 -20.08
CA THR A 126 8.44 1.21 -20.89
C THR A 126 8.36 -0.32 -20.83
N LEU A 127 8.11 -0.89 -19.65
CA LEU A 127 8.05 -2.34 -19.44
C LEU A 127 6.77 -2.98 -20.00
N THR A 128 5.66 -2.23 -20.07
CA THR A 128 4.34 -2.79 -20.39
C THR A 128 3.81 -2.36 -21.75
N GLU A 129 4.36 -1.32 -22.38
CA GLU A 129 3.83 -0.76 -23.63
C GLU A 129 3.90 -1.78 -24.78
N SER A 130 5.02 -2.50 -24.94
CA SER A 130 5.21 -3.48 -26.01
C SER A 130 5.04 -4.95 -25.56
N ALA A 131 4.77 -5.20 -24.27
CA ALA A 131 4.66 -6.56 -23.74
C ALA A 131 3.33 -7.24 -24.12
N GLU A 132 3.34 -8.58 -24.25
CA GLU A 132 2.12 -9.36 -24.43
C GLU A 132 1.29 -9.38 -23.13
N LEU A 133 -0.04 -9.55 -23.25
CA LEU A 133 -0.97 -9.49 -22.12
C LEU A 133 -0.61 -10.50 -21.01
N GLU A 134 -0.24 -11.72 -21.38
CA GLU A 134 0.16 -12.77 -20.43
C GLU A 134 1.38 -12.35 -19.60
N VAL A 135 2.34 -11.68 -20.23
CA VAL A 135 3.55 -11.19 -19.58
C VAL A 135 3.25 -10.04 -18.62
N VAL A 136 2.32 -9.14 -18.98
CA VAL A 136 1.84 -8.08 -18.09
C VAL A 136 1.07 -8.67 -16.90
N GLN A 137 0.30 -9.74 -17.10
CA GLN A 137 -0.37 -10.46 -16.01
C GLN A 137 0.64 -11.10 -15.03
N ASP A 138 1.74 -11.65 -15.54
CA ASP A 138 2.80 -12.21 -14.71
C ASP A 138 3.50 -11.15 -13.86
N ILE A 139 3.81 -9.97 -14.43
CA ILE A 139 4.29 -8.82 -13.64
C ILE A 139 3.28 -8.43 -12.56
N THR A 140 2.01 -8.36 -12.93
CA THR A 140 0.92 -7.98 -12.01
C THR A 140 0.84 -8.96 -10.84
N ARG A 141 0.94 -10.27 -11.13
CA ARG A 141 0.97 -11.33 -10.11
C ARG A 141 2.22 -11.23 -9.24
N ALA A 142 3.39 -10.96 -9.83
CA ALA A 142 4.64 -10.78 -9.10
C ALA A 142 4.54 -9.61 -8.11
N ILE A 143 3.93 -8.48 -8.49
CA ILE A 143 3.69 -7.34 -7.60
C ILE A 143 2.71 -7.71 -6.48
N GLN A 144 1.60 -8.39 -6.81
CA GLN A 144 0.61 -8.82 -5.82
C GLN A 144 1.23 -9.73 -4.75
N LEU A 145 2.07 -10.69 -5.17
CA LEU A 145 2.73 -11.66 -4.30
C LEU A 145 3.96 -11.09 -3.57
N SER A 146 4.60 -10.08 -4.13
CA SER A 146 5.80 -9.47 -3.54
C SER A 146 5.50 -8.78 -2.20
N THR A 147 6.53 -8.73 -1.36
CA THR A 147 6.55 -7.93 -0.12
C THR A 147 7.25 -6.58 -0.31
N CYS A 148 7.76 -6.33 -1.52
CA CYS A 148 8.49 -5.12 -1.91
C CYS A 148 7.69 -3.82 -1.71
N PHE A 149 6.37 -3.90 -1.87
CA PHE A 149 5.44 -2.79 -1.76
C PHE A 149 4.30 -3.18 -0.82
N GLU A 150 3.90 -2.28 0.08
CA GLU A 150 2.81 -2.54 1.04
C GLU A 150 1.71 -1.47 0.89
N GLY A 151 0.47 -1.83 1.24
CA GLY A 151 -0.65 -0.87 1.32
C GLY A 151 -0.87 -0.01 0.07
N MET A 152 -0.58 1.29 0.18
CA MET A 152 -0.74 2.27 -0.92
C MET A 152 0.34 2.14 -1.98
N ASP A 153 1.55 1.75 -1.61
CA ASP A 153 2.66 1.61 -2.56
C ASP A 153 2.36 0.51 -3.57
N LYS A 154 1.86 -0.64 -3.08
CA LYS A 154 1.46 -1.77 -3.94
C LYS A 154 0.35 -1.34 -4.91
N ARG A 155 -0.61 -0.54 -4.43
CA ARG A 155 -1.72 -0.06 -5.25
C ARG A 155 -1.36 1.03 -6.22
N SER A 156 -0.40 1.88 -5.87
CA SER A 156 0.19 2.86 -6.78
C SER A 156 0.85 2.15 -7.97
N VAL A 157 1.68 1.13 -7.70
CA VAL A 157 2.34 0.35 -8.76
C VAL A 157 1.31 -0.38 -9.65
N LEU A 158 0.33 -1.07 -9.05
CA LEU A 158 -0.72 -1.76 -9.81
C LEU A 158 -1.61 -0.78 -10.61
N GLY A 159 -1.94 0.37 -10.05
CA GLY A 159 -2.74 1.41 -10.72
C GLY A 159 -2.03 1.99 -11.95
N LYS A 160 -0.70 2.09 -11.91
CA LYS A 160 0.10 2.50 -13.08
C LYS A 160 0.05 1.47 -14.20
N ILE A 161 0.10 0.18 -13.87
CA ILE A 161 -0.08 -0.89 -14.85
C ILE A 161 -1.48 -0.81 -15.47
N VAL A 162 -2.53 -0.61 -14.67
CA VAL A 162 -3.90 -0.45 -15.17
C VAL A 162 -4.04 0.79 -16.06
N LYS A 163 -3.35 1.89 -15.74
CA LYS A 163 -3.36 3.12 -16.55
C LYS A 163 -2.80 2.87 -17.96
N THR A 164 -1.73 2.10 -18.08
CA THR A 164 -1.12 1.76 -19.38
C THR A 164 -1.85 0.60 -20.07
N ARG A 165 -2.38 -0.35 -19.30
CA ARG A 165 -3.06 -1.57 -19.78
C ARG A 165 -4.38 -1.81 -19.02
N PRO A 166 -5.49 -1.15 -19.39
CA PRO A 166 -6.77 -1.25 -18.68
C PRO A 166 -7.34 -2.67 -18.60
N GLU A 167 -7.00 -3.52 -19.58
CA GLU A 167 -7.40 -4.93 -19.66
C GLU A 167 -6.96 -5.76 -18.44
N ILE A 168 -5.94 -5.31 -17.71
CA ILE A 168 -5.44 -5.97 -16.49
C ILE A 168 -6.34 -5.72 -15.27
N GLN A 169 -7.22 -4.72 -15.31
CA GLN A 169 -8.10 -4.40 -14.18
C GLN A 169 -8.95 -5.60 -13.75
N GLU A 170 -9.53 -6.32 -14.73
CA GLU A 170 -10.30 -7.53 -14.44
C GLU A 170 -9.44 -8.64 -13.84
N PHE A 171 -8.18 -8.77 -14.23
CA PHE A 171 -7.26 -9.76 -13.65
C PHE A 171 -6.95 -9.47 -12.18
N ILE A 172 -6.79 -8.19 -11.83
CA ILE A 172 -6.58 -7.73 -10.45
C ILE A 172 -7.83 -7.96 -9.59
N THR A 173 -9.03 -7.69 -10.13
CA THR A 173 -10.30 -7.83 -9.39
C THR A 173 -10.91 -9.23 -9.44
N GLY A 174 -10.61 -10.00 -10.49
CA GLY A 174 -11.23 -11.29 -10.81
C GLY A 174 -10.55 -12.47 -10.12
N SER A 175 -9.30 -12.30 -9.69
CA SER A 175 -8.60 -13.28 -8.83
C SER A 175 -9.20 -13.38 -7.42
N GLU A 176 -10.14 -12.50 -7.04
CA GLU A 176 -10.97 -12.62 -5.83
C GLU A 176 -12.23 -13.49 -6.01
N LYS A 177 -12.68 -13.78 -7.25
CA LYS A 177 -13.96 -14.47 -7.51
C LYS A 177 -13.92 -16.00 -7.43
N ASP A 178 -12.74 -16.63 -7.50
CA ASP A 178 -12.61 -18.10 -7.55
C ASP A 178 -12.32 -18.77 -6.19
N LYS A 179 -12.42 -18.05 -5.07
CA LYS A 179 -12.44 -18.69 -3.74
C LYS A 179 -13.88 -19.03 -3.37
N PRO A 180 -14.22 -20.30 -3.09
CA PRO A 180 -15.55 -20.67 -2.64
C PRO A 180 -15.87 -19.89 -1.36
N GLU A 181 -16.99 -19.17 -1.38
CA GLU A 181 -17.52 -18.38 -0.28
C GLU A 181 -17.61 -19.23 0.99
N LYS A 182 -16.63 -19.06 1.88
CA LYS A 182 -16.88 -19.14 3.31
C LYS A 182 -16.99 -17.71 3.81
N LYS A 183 -18.21 -17.28 4.12
CA LYS A 183 -18.49 -16.09 4.92
C LYS A 183 -17.68 -16.16 6.22
N ALA A 184 -16.51 -15.54 6.22
CA ALA A 184 -15.87 -15.02 7.40
C ALA A 184 -16.33 -13.56 7.48
N GLU A 185 -17.11 -13.24 8.51
CA GLU A 185 -17.43 -11.86 8.84
C GLU A 185 -16.12 -11.09 9.01
N GLY A 186 -15.95 -10.04 8.20
CA GLY A 186 -14.82 -9.13 8.30
C GLY A 186 -13.61 -9.50 7.44
N GLU A 187 -13.76 -9.73 6.14
CA GLU A 187 -12.66 -9.63 5.15
C GLU A 187 -13.00 -8.72 3.95
N GLY A 188 -14.01 -7.85 4.11
CA GLY A 188 -14.35 -6.82 3.14
C GLY A 188 -13.53 -5.54 3.31
N THR A 189 -13.37 -4.80 2.22
CA THR A 189 -12.86 -3.43 2.22
C THR A 189 -13.72 -2.53 3.12
N LEU A 190 -13.09 -1.72 3.98
CA LEU A 190 -13.77 -0.89 4.97
C LEU A 190 -13.80 0.57 4.49
N MET A 191 -14.97 1.10 4.13
CA MET A 191 -15.08 2.47 3.56
C MET A 191 -15.13 3.51 4.68
N VAL A 192 -14.30 4.55 4.62
CA VAL A 192 -14.19 5.62 5.63
C VAL A 192 -13.92 6.98 4.99
N SER A 193 -14.21 8.06 5.68
CA SER A 193 -13.72 9.38 5.26
C SER A 193 -12.21 9.49 5.48
N TRP A 194 -11.55 10.36 4.71
CA TRP A 194 -10.14 10.70 4.93
C TRP A 194 -9.89 11.22 6.35
N ALA A 195 -10.77 12.08 6.86
CA ALA A 195 -10.65 12.64 8.21
C ALA A 195 -10.68 11.55 9.30
N SER A 196 -11.58 10.58 9.17
CA SER A 196 -11.63 9.45 10.10
C SER A 196 -10.46 8.48 9.95
N LEU A 197 -9.95 8.29 8.73
CA LEU A 197 -8.75 7.49 8.50
C LEU A 197 -7.53 8.08 9.20
N GLU A 198 -7.30 9.39 9.03
CA GLU A 198 -6.20 10.11 9.69
C GLU A 198 -6.34 10.10 11.22
N ARG A 199 -7.55 10.36 11.72
CA ARG A 199 -7.84 10.29 13.16
C ARG A 199 -7.53 8.91 13.72
N ARG A 200 -7.96 7.85 13.04
CA ARG A 200 -7.73 6.46 13.48
C ARG A 200 -6.25 6.07 13.43
N ALA A 201 -5.50 6.54 12.44
CA ALA A 201 -4.05 6.35 12.38
C ALA A 201 -3.33 7.08 13.53
N ALA A 202 -3.73 8.31 13.84
CA ALA A 202 -3.18 9.07 14.97
C ALA A 202 -3.50 8.41 16.33
N GLU A 203 -4.72 7.89 16.50
CA GLU A 203 -5.13 7.10 17.68
C GLU A 203 -4.26 5.84 17.84
N LEU A 204 -3.96 5.13 16.76
CA LEU A 204 -3.08 3.96 16.78
C LEU A 204 -1.65 4.35 17.16
N GLU A 205 -1.12 5.45 16.63
CA GLU A 205 0.23 5.90 16.96
C GLU A 205 0.35 6.30 18.43
N GLU A 206 -0.65 6.98 18.97
CA GLU A 206 -0.72 7.29 20.40
C GLU A 206 -0.81 6.01 21.26
N LEU A 207 -1.58 5.02 20.81
CA LEU A 207 -1.68 3.72 21.49
C LEU A 207 -0.29 3.05 21.58
N LYS A 208 0.46 3.03 20.47
CA LYS A 208 1.78 2.38 20.35
C LYS A 208 2.88 3.14 21.09
N GLN A 209 2.93 4.46 20.95
CA GLN A 209 4.02 5.27 21.49
C GLN A 209 3.82 5.69 22.95
N LYS A 210 2.57 5.83 23.41
CA LYS A 210 2.28 6.35 24.77
C LYS A 210 1.62 5.31 25.66
N ARG A 211 0.45 4.80 25.26
CA ARG A 211 -0.42 4.01 26.15
C ARG A 211 0.19 2.64 26.50
N ILE A 212 0.69 1.90 25.51
CA ILE A 212 1.30 0.58 25.73
C ILE A 212 2.61 0.68 26.55
N PRO A 213 3.53 1.63 26.25
CA PRO A 213 4.72 1.85 27.07
C PRO A 213 4.39 2.32 28.50
N ALA A 214 3.39 3.19 28.68
CA ALA A 214 2.95 3.62 30.02
C ALA A 214 2.43 2.43 30.84
N ASN A 215 1.55 1.61 30.27
CA ASN A 215 1.06 0.40 30.91
C ASN A 215 2.18 -0.61 31.24
N SER A 216 3.21 -0.70 30.39
CA SER A 216 4.38 -1.56 30.66
C SER A 216 5.17 -1.09 31.88
N LYS A 217 5.30 0.23 32.08
CA LYS A 217 5.91 0.81 33.29
C LYS A 217 5.05 0.57 34.54
N GLU A 218 3.74 0.68 34.43
CA GLU A 218 2.81 0.37 35.54
C GLU A 218 2.94 -1.10 35.99
N ILE A 219 3.08 -2.03 35.04
CA ILE A 219 3.34 -3.45 35.35
C ILE A 219 4.68 -3.64 36.07
N GLU A 220 5.72 -2.91 35.66
CA GLU A 220 7.04 -2.97 36.27
C GLU A 220 6.99 -2.47 37.72
N ILE A 221 6.40 -1.29 37.96
CA ILE A 221 6.21 -0.73 39.31
C ILE A 221 5.40 -1.69 40.17
N ALA A 222 4.26 -2.19 39.68
CA ALA A 222 3.43 -3.14 40.41
C ALA A 222 4.17 -4.45 40.73
N ARG A 223 5.16 -4.85 39.92
CA ARG A 223 5.96 -6.05 40.17
C ARG A 223 6.94 -5.87 41.34
N GLU A 224 7.45 -4.66 41.55
CA GLU A 224 8.39 -4.35 42.64
C GLU A 224 7.75 -4.44 44.03
N HIS A 225 6.41 -4.39 44.11
CA HIS A 225 5.65 -4.53 45.36
C HIS A 225 5.56 -5.97 45.92
N GLY A 226 6.34 -6.92 45.36
CA GLY A 226 6.72 -8.18 46.02
C GLY A 226 5.71 -9.32 45.85
N ASP A 227 4.56 -9.27 46.53
CA ASP A 227 3.61 -10.39 46.52
C ASP A 227 2.65 -10.33 45.33
N LEU A 228 3.09 -10.90 44.21
CA LEU A 228 2.34 -10.92 42.94
C LEU A 228 1.03 -11.72 43.01
N ARG A 229 0.86 -12.61 44.00
CA ARG A 229 -0.34 -13.46 44.11
C ARG A 229 -1.55 -12.66 44.63
N GLU A 230 -1.32 -11.69 45.51
CA GLU A 230 -2.36 -10.82 46.07
C GLU A 230 -2.39 -9.41 45.46
N ASN A 231 -1.38 -9.04 44.66
CA ASN A 231 -1.33 -7.71 44.05
C ASN A 231 -2.43 -7.50 42.99
N HIS A 232 -3.48 -6.79 43.39
CA HIS A 232 -4.60 -6.39 42.54
C HIS A 232 -4.18 -5.41 41.43
N GLU A 233 -3.24 -4.51 41.70
CA GLU A 233 -2.74 -3.54 40.73
C GLU A 233 -1.97 -4.23 39.60
N PHE A 234 -1.16 -5.23 39.93
CA PHE A 234 -0.45 -6.04 38.93
C PHE A 234 -1.41 -6.80 38.01
N LYS A 235 -2.47 -7.40 38.58
CA LYS A 235 -3.51 -8.10 37.80
C LYS A 235 -4.28 -7.15 36.90
N ALA A 236 -4.66 -5.97 37.41
CA ALA A 236 -5.35 -4.95 36.63
C ALA A 236 -4.50 -4.43 35.46
N ALA A 237 -3.22 -4.09 35.71
CA ALA A 237 -2.30 -3.62 34.68
C ALA A 237 -2.01 -4.69 33.61
N LYS A 238 -1.98 -5.98 34.00
CA LYS A 238 -1.86 -7.11 33.06
C LYS A 238 -3.12 -7.28 32.20
N GLU A 239 -4.29 -7.09 32.76
CA GLU A 239 -5.53 -7.16 31.98
C GLU A 239 -5.65 -5.98 31.03
N GLN A 240 -5.31 -4.77 31.49
CA GLN A 240 -5.22 -3.58 30.66
C GLN A 240 -4.21 -3.78 29.52
N GLN A 241 -3.07 -4.44 29.75
CA GLN A 241 -2.13 -4.81 28.69
C GLN A 241 -2.79 -5.63 27.59
N LYS A 242 -3.57 -6.67 27.96
CA LYS A 242 -4.27 -7.51 26.98
C LYS A 242 -5.26 -6.71 26.16
N VAL A 243 -6.04 -5.85 26.82
CA VAL A 243 -7.00 -4.96 26.14
C VAL A 243 -6.29 -4.04 25.15
N LEU A 244 -5.19 -3.40 25.56
CA LEU A 244 -4.43 -2.49 24.68
C LEU A 244 -3.82 -3.21 23.48
N THR A 245 -3.26 -4.42 23.68
CA THR A 245 -2.69 -5.22 22.59
C THR A 245 -3.76 -5.77 21.64
N ALA A 246 -4.93 -6.17 22.17
CA ALA A 246 -6.06 -6.57 21.35
C ALA A 246 -6.57 -5.41 20.49
N LEU A 247 -6.73 -4.22 21.09
CA LEU A 247 -7.12 -3.00 20.37
C LEU A 247 -6.09 -2.62 19.31
N GLN A 248 -4.79 -2.73 19.61
CA GLN A 248 -3.74 -2.46 18.63
C GLN A 248 -3.89 -3.38 17.41
N ALA A 249 -4.02 -4.69 17.62
CA ALA A 249 -4.14 -5.66 16.54
C ALA A 249 -5.43 -5.46 15.72
N GLU A 250 -6.54 -5.12 16.38
CA GLU A 250 -7.80 -4.78 15.73
C GLU A 250 -7.65 -3.53 14.86
N TRP A 251 -7.10 -2.45 15.41
CA TRP A 251 -6.97 -1.17 14.69
C TRP A 251 -5.96 -1.26 13.55
N GLU A 252 -4.86 -1.99 13.72
CA GLU A 252 -3.91 -2.29 12.64
C GLU A 252 -4.60 -3.04 11.50
N ARG A 253 -5.40 -4.07 11.83
CA ARG A 253 -6.17 -4.82 10.84
C ARG A 253 -7.20 -3.95 10.13
N ASP A 254 -7.94 -3.14 10.88
CA ASP A 254 -9.00 -2.32 10.30
C ASP A 254 -8.43 -1.18 9.45
N LEU A 255 -7.30 -0.59 9.84
CA LEU A 255 -6.58 0.40 9.04
C LEU A 255 -6.03 -0.19 7.74
N ASP A 256 -5.54 -1.42 7.75
CA ASP A 256 -5.03 -2.10 6.55
C ASP A 256 -6.11 -2.26 5.46
N ARG A 257 -7.35 -2.53 5.87
CA ARG A 257 -8.50 -2.63 4.95
C ARG A 257 -9.27 -1.34 4.74
N ALA A 258 -9.03 -0.32 5.53
CA ALA A 258 -9.71 0.96 5.40
C ALA A 258 -9.38 1.63 4.06
N ARG A 259 -10.37 2.28 3.45
CA ARG A 259 -10.21 3.09 2.23
C ARG A 259 -10.83 4.44 2.48
N GLY A 260 -10.01 5.48 2.41
CA GLY A 260 -10.46 6.87 2.43
C GLY A 260 -11.23 7.19 1.16
N MET A 261 -12.39 7.83 1.31
CA MET A 261 -13.17 8.36 0.19
C MET A 261 -13.63 9.80 0.48
N ASN A 262 -13.89 10.54 -0.59
CA ASN A 262 -14.53 11.84 -0.51
C ASN A 262 -16.02 11.68 -0.81
N TYR A 263 -16.88 12.11 0.10
CA TYR A 263 -18.33 11.97 -0.02
C TYR A 263 -18.97 12.94 -1.02
N SER A 264 -18.27 14.01 -1.40
CA SER A 264 -18.82 15.03 -2.31
C SER A 264 -19.06 14.53 -3.74
N GLU A 265 -18.50 13.39 -4.11
CA GLU A 265 -18.57 12.80 -5.47
C GLU A 265 -19.38 11.50 -5.52
N ALA A 266 -20.16 11.20 -4.46
CA ALA A 266 -20.93 9.97 -4.39
C ALA A 266 -22.02 9.91 -5.48
N ASP A 267 -22.12 8.76 -6.17
CA ASP A 267 -23.22 8.47 -7.08
C ASP A 267 -24.56 8.45 -6.30
N THR A 268 -25.55 9.16 -6.82
CA THR A 268 -26.88 9.30 -6.22
C THR A 268 -27.95 8.47 -6.93
N ALA A 269 -27.57 7.63 -7.90
CA ALA A 269 -28.50 6.72 -8.57
C ALA A 269 -29.14 5.72 -7.59
N ALA A 270 -28.38 5.33 -6.56
CA ALA A 270 -28.84 4.53 -5.43
C ALA A 270 -28.20 5.06 -4.14
N ALA A 271 -28.73 4.67 -2.98
CA ALA A 271 -28.14 5.04 -1.70
C ALA A 271 -26.78 4.37 -1.55
N ASN A 272 -25.72 5.16 -1.33
CA ASN A 272 -24.36 4.67 -1.24
C ASN A 272 -23.62 5.43 -0.12
N VAL A 273 -22.41 4.99 0.21
CA VAL A 273 -21.57 5.71 1.16
C VAL A 273 -21.28 7.12 0.61
N GLY A 274 -21.60 8.14 1.40
CA GLY A 274 -21.53 9.54 0.99
C GLY A 274 -22.84 10.11 0.44
N THR A 275 -23.96 9.39 0.54
CA THR A 275 -25.29 9.95 0.21
C THR A 275 -26.07 10.36 1.44
N ARG A 276 -26.97 11.31 1.23
CA ARG A 276 -28.03 11.69 2.16
C ARG A 276 -29.33 11.05 1.69
N VAL A 277 -30.01 10.36 2.59
CA VAL A 277 -31.20 9.55 2.30
C VAL A 277 -32.34 10.06 3.15
N THR A 278 -33.42 10.47 2.49
CA THR A 278 -34.66 10.80 3.16
C THR A 278 -35.54 9.57 3.23
N VAL A 279 -36.03 9.24 4.42
CA VAL A 279 -36.85 8.04 4.67
C VAL A 279 -38.15 8.40 5.38
N THR A 280 -39.19 7.61 5.14
CA THR A 280 -40.44 7.66 5.89
C THR A 280 -40.60 6.36 6.68
N HIS A 281 -40.82 6.46 7.99
CA HIS A 281 -41.15 5.31 8.84
C HIS A 281 -42.58 4.85 8.56
N LEU A 282 -42.77 3.64 8.05
CA LEU A 282 -44.10 3.15 7.65
C LEU A 282 -45.05 2.92 8.84
N GLY A 283 -44.49 2.67 10.03
CA GLY A 283 -45.29 2.48 11.26
C GLY A 283 -45.83 3.79 11.86
N SER A 284 -45.11 4.89 11.71
CA SER A 284 -45.46 6.19 12.35
C SER A 284 -45.81 7.30 11.36
N GLY A 285 -45.45 7.15 10.08
CA GLY A 285 -45.56 8.19 9.06
C GLY A 285 -44.56 9.33 9.20
N VAL A 286 -43.62 9.24 10.15
CA VAL A 286 -42.62 10.29 10.39
C VAL A 286 -41.55 10.23 9.30
N ARG A 287 -41.19 11.40 8.77
CA ARG A 287 -40.14 11.57 7.77
C ARG A 287 -38.85 12.05 8.45
N GLU A 288 -37.76 11.37 8.18
CA GLU A 288 -36.43 11.67 8.73
C GLU A 288 -35.38 11.64 7.61
N GLU A 289 -34.25 12.29 7.85
CA GLU A 289 -33.15 12.38 6.90
C GLU A 289 -31.85 11.95 7.57
N PHE A 290 -31.11 11.10 6.87
CA PHE A 290 -29.88 10.50 7.38
C PHE A 290 -28.75 10.63 6.37
N ALA A 291 -27.52 10.80 6.84
CA ALA A 291 -26.34 10.67 5.99
C ALA A 291 -25.76 9.27 6.15
N LEU A 292 -25.65 8.53 5.05
CA LEU A 292 -25.02 7.21 5.03
C LEU A 292 -23.51 7.39 4.82
N LEU A 293 -22.74 7.26 5.90
CA LEU A 293 -21.30 7.51 5.90
C LEU A 293 -20.48 6.23 6.13
N GLY A 294 -19.16 6.40 6.15
CA GLY A 294 -18.19 5.33 6.37
C GLY A 294 -18.25 4.72 7.76
N ALA A 295 -17.52 3.62 7.93
CA ALA A 295 -17.55 2.78 9.13
C ALA A 295 -17.23 3.54 10.43
N TRP A 296 -16.38 4.57 10.35
CA TRP A 296 -15.89 5.34 11.50
C TRP A 296 -16.47 6.77 11.57
N ASP A 297 -17.40 7.08 10.68
CA ASP A 297 -17.94 8.42 10.46
C ASP A 297 -19.38 8.57 11.00
N GLY A 298 -19.90 7.52 11.64
CA GLY A 298 -21.22 7.53 12.25
C GLY A 298 -21.29 8.42 13.49
N ASP A 299 -22.33 9.24 13.56
CA ASP A 299 -22.72 10.08 14.68
C ASP A 299 -24.26 10.15 14.72
N PRO A 300 -24.91 9.22 15.44
CA PRO A 300 -26.37 9.12 15.48
C PRO A 300 -27.06 10.38 16.01
N ASP A 301 -26.41 11.14 16.88
CA ASP A 301 -26.96 12.38 17.45
C ASP A 301 -27.11 13.48 16.40
N ASN A 302 -26.30 13.41 15.33
CA ASN A 302 -26.33 14.31 14.18
C ASN A 302 -26.91 13.64 12.91
N ASN A 303 -27.64 12.54 13.06
CA ASN A 303 -28.22 11.75 11.96
C ASN A 303 -27.18 11.25 10.94
N LEU A 304 -25.93 11.09 11.36
CA LEU A 304 -24.89 10.47 10.54
C LEU A 304 -24.83 8.99 10.92
N ILE A 305 -25.08 8.11 9.96
CA ILE A 305 -25.14 6.66 10.19
C ILE A 305 -24.07 5.95 9.38
N SER A 306 -23.31 5.09 10.06
CA SER A 306 -22.36 4.20 9.39
C SER A 306 -23.12 3.18 8.54
N TYR A 307 -22.61 2.91 7.34
CA TYR A 307 -23.15 1.88 6.46
C TYR A 307 -23.13 0.49 7.08
N LEU A 308 -22.31 0.24 8.10
CA LEU A 308 -22.24 -1.05 8.81
C LEU A 308 -23.36 -1.24 9.85
N THR A 309 -24.14 -0.20 10.16
CA THR A 309 -25.29 -0.34 11.05
C THR A 309 -26.41 -1.15 10.37
N PRO A 310 -27.30 -1.82 11.13
CA PRO A 310 -28.42 -2.57 10.54
C PRO A 310 -29.28 -1.72 9.59
N MET A 311 -29.52 -0.46 9.98
CA MET A 311 -30.23 0.51 9.15
C MET A 311 -29.40 0.92 7.92
N GLY A 312 -28.11 1.21 8.09
CA GLY A 312 -27.22 1.54 6.98
C GLY A 312 -27.11 0.44 5.94
N GLN A 313 -27.00 -0.83 6.38
CA GLN A 313 -26.99 -2.00 5.50
C GLN A 313 -28.31 -2.18 4.74
N ALA A 314 -29.45 -1.90 5.39
CA ALA A 314 -30.75 -2.00 4.74
C ALA A 314 -30.99 -0.86 3.74
N ILE A 315 -30.42 0.32 3.95
CA ILE A 315 -30.49 1.46 3.03
C ILE A 315 -29.51 1.30 1.86
N LEU A 316 -28.34 0.70 2.10
CA LEU A 316 -27.27 0.62 1.10
C LEU A 316 -27.73 -0.11 -0.17
N GLY A 317 -27.59 0.56 -1.30
CA GLY A 317 -27.99 0.06 -2.63
C GLY A 317 -29.45 0.31 -2.99
N SER A 318 -30.29 0.80 -2.06
CA SER A 318 -31.70 1.06 -2.34
C SER A 318 -31.93 2.27 -3.22
N ALA A 319 -32.97 2.22 -4.04
CA ALA A 319 -33.42 3.32 -4.88
C ALA A 319 -34.57 4.12 -4.23
N ALA A 320 -34.81 5.34 -4.72
CA ALA A 320 -35.95 6.13 -4.31
C ALA A 320 -37.27 5.40 -4.67
N GLY A 321 -38.18 5.32 -3.71
CA GLY A 321 -39.45 4.60 -3.78
C GLY A 321 -39.42 3.19 -3.17
N GLU A 322 -38.24 2.64 -2.86
CA GLU A 322 -38.14 1.29 -2.29
C GLU A 322 -38.48 1.25 -0.80
N GLU A 323 -39.09 0.14 -0.39
CA GLU A 323 -39.33 -0.17 1.02
C GLU A 323 -38.26 -1.14 1.53
N ILE A 324 -37.71 -0.83 2.69
CA ILE A 324 -36.65 -1.60 3.33
C ILE A 324 -37.08 -2.01 4.74
N GLU A 325 -36.53 -3.11 5.20
CA GLU A 325 -36.80 -3.67 6.52
C GLU A 325 -35.48 -4.00 7.22
N PHE A 326 -35.37 -3.66 8.51
CA PHE A 326 -34.21 -4.00 9.33
C PHE A 326 -34.63 -4.28 10.78
N GLU A 327 -33.79 -5.03 11.48
CA GLU A 327 -33.98 -5.30 12.91
C GLU A 327 -33.18 -4.31 13.76
N LEU A 328 -33.84 -3.77 14.79
CA LEU A 328 -33.19 -2.94 15.80
C LEU A 328 -33.77 -3.27 17.17
N GLY A 329 -32.92 -3.75 18.08
CA GLY A 329 -33.36 -4.09 19.45
C GLY A 329 -34.38 -5.25 19.52
N GLY A 330 -34.39 -6.13 18.53
CA GLY A 330 -35.36 -7.24 18.43
C GLY A 330 -36.71 -6.84 17.84
N GLU A 331 -36.87 -5.59 17.41
CA GLU A 331 -38.05 -5.12 16.69
C GLU A 331 -37.74 -4.93 15.20
N THR A 332 -38.64 -5.40 14.36
CA THR A 332 -38.61 -5.17 12.92
C THR A 332 -39.12 -3.77 12.59
N ARG A 333 -38.29 -2.96 11.94
CA ARG A 333 -38.66 -1.61 11.48
C ARG A 333 -38.73 -1.58 9.97
N ARG A 334 -39.71 -0.84 9.44
CA ARG A 334 -39.93 -0.66 8.00
C ARG A 334 -39.86 0.80 7.61
N LEU A 335 -39.06 1.08 6.59
CA LEU A 335 -38.87 2.42 6.04
C LEU A 335 -39.17 2.42 4.55
N ARG A 336 -39.59 3.55 4.01
CA ARG A 336 -39.57 3.82 2.57
C ARG A 336 -38.53 4.88 2.25
N VAL A 337 -37.67 4.63 1.28
CA VAL A 337 -36.71 5.60 0.76
C VAL A 337 -37.47 6.58 -0.12
N GLU A 338 -37.49 7.86 0.24
CA GLU A 338 -38.22 8.91 -0.49
C GLU A 338 -37.32 9.67 -1.47
N GLY A 339 -36.04 9.80 -1.15
CA GLY A 339 -35.10 10.57 -1.95
C GLY A 339 -33.65 10.34 -1.54
N ILE A 340 -32.76 10.51 -2.49
CA ILE A 340 -31.31 10.34 -2.33
C ILE A 340 -30.65 11.59 -2.92
N ALA A 341 -29.74 12.18 -2.16
CA ALA A 341 -28.99 13.38 -2.52
C ALA A 341 -27.51 13.20 -2.13
N PRO A 342 -26.57 13.95 -2.70
CA PRO A 342 -25.17 13.87 -2.27
C PRO A 342 -25.04 14.43 -0.84
N TYR A 343 -24.20 13.81 -0.02
CA TYR A 343 -23.86 14.38 1.28
C TYR A 343 -22.87 15.53 1.10
N VAL A 344 -23.31 16.74 1.40
CA VAL A 344 -22.43 17.90 1.53
C VAL A 344 -22.20 18.12 3.02
N ALA A 345 -20.94 18.02 3.44
CA ALA A 345 -20.56 18.43 4.79
C ALA A 345 -20.80 19.93 4.90
N GLU A 346 -21.69 20.36 5.81
CA GLU A 346 -21.82 21.77 6.12
C GLU A 346 -20.47 22.25 6.67
N GLN A 347 -19.83 23.20 5.99
CA GLN A 347 -18.70 23.89 6.57
C GLN A 347 -19.22 24.54 7.85
N ALA A 348 -18.74 24.06 9.00
CA ALA A 348 -18.95 24.72 10.27
C ALA A 348 -18.54 26.18 10.08
N SER A 349 -19.53 27.06 10.04
CA SER A 349 -19.31 28.50 9.98
C SER A 349 -18.69 28.88 11.32
N ALA A 350 -17.37 29.05 11.33
CA ALA A 350 -16.60 29.57 12.45
C ALA A 350 -16.02 30.93 12.08
#